data_AF-A0A930TJ64-F1
#
_entry.id   AF-A0A930TJ64-F1
#
_cell.length_a   1.000
_cell.length_b   1.000
_cell.length_c   1.000
_cell.angle_alpha   90.00
_cell.angle_beta   90.00
_cell.angle_gamma   90.00
#
_symmetry.space_group_name_H-M   'P 1'
#
loop_
_entity.id
_entity.type
_entity.pdbx_description
1 polymer ?
#
loop_
_entity_poly.entity_id
_entity_poly.type
_entity_poly.pdbx_seq_one_letter_code
_entity_poly.pdbx_strand_id
1 'polypeptide(L)'
;MASDNQMDLFNLSGTAGSISSPPANFDPEQIPTSAKVPIPPGTYDSMAAMAEHCNRCHRCELGATRTYAVVGRGNPQADLMIVGEGPGQNEDETGLPFVGKAGQLLDKILASVQLTEADVFICNIVKCRPPGNRPPTQEEMDACRPYLLEQIRMVDPKVILLSGASAVRGLLGDKRGITKIRGEWIEWQGRLCMPVFHPAYLLRNPSREKGSPKWLMWQDIQAVRSKLAEINAG
;
A
#
# COMPACT_ATOMS: atom_id res chain seq x y z
N MET A 1 34.40 -23.62 23.37
CA MET A 1 34.45 -22.14 23.36
C MET A 1 34.01 -21.67 21.98
N ALA A 2 33.06 -20.72 21.95
CA ALA A 2 32.47 -20.02 20.80
C ALA A 2 31.81 -20.92 19.73
N SER A 3 30.56 -21.38 19.87
CA SER A 3 29.25 -20.68 19.78
C SER A 3 28.89 -20.18 18.37
N ASP A 4 28.28 -21.08 17.61
CA ASP A 4 27.45 -20.81 16.43
C ASP A 4 26.31 -19.84 16.79
N ASN A 5 26.21 -18.73 16.08
CA ASN A 5 25.05 -17.84 16.15
C ASN A 5 24.17 -18.08 14.91
N GLN A 6 23.43 -19.18 14.95
CA GLN A 6 22.33 -19.43 14.04
C GLN A 6 21.11 -18.69 14.62
N MET A 7 20.82 -17.49 14.09
CA MET A 7 19.60 -16.76 14.44
C MET A 7 18.40 -17.52 13.85
N ASP A 8 17.69 -18.23 14.72
CA ASP A 8 16.38 -18.81 14.47
C ASP A 8 15.35 -17.71 14.17
N LEU A 9 15.00 -17.59 12.90
CA LEU A 9 13.99 -16.67 12.33
C LEU A 9 12.54 -17.13 12.59
N PHE A 10 12.31 -18.09 13.49
CA PHE A 10 11.04 -18.82 13.63
C PHE A 10 10.32 -18.63 14.97
N ASN A 11 10.55 -17.54 15.70
CA ASN A 11 9.78 -17.25 16.93
C ASN A 11 9.00 -15.92 16.87
N LEU A 12 8.12 -15.81 15.86
CA LEU A 12 7.10 -14.74 15.76
C LEU A 12 5.70 -15.21 16.17
N SER A 13 5.59 -16.37 16.82
CA SER A 13 4.37 -16.82 17.49
C SER A 13 4.49 -16.55 18.99
N GLY A 14 4.35 -15.29 19.39
CA GLY A 14 4.39 -14.91 20.79
C GLY A 14 4.76 -13.46 21.01
N THR A 15 3.83 -12.55 20.74
CA THR A 15 3.52 -11.32 21.49
C THR A 15 2.74 -10.41 20.56
N ALA A 16 1.54 -10.01 20.99
CA ALA A 16 0.98 -8.75 20.57
C ALA A 16 2.05 -7.68 20.85
N GLY A 17 2.76 -7.27 19.80
CA GLY A 17 3.82 -6.28 19.90
C GLY A 17 3.20 -5.03 20.50
N SER A 18 3.64 -4.70 21.71
CA SER A 18 3.21 -3.53 22.46
C SER A 18 3.24 -2.31 21.55
N ILE A 19 2.11 -1.65 21.41
CA ILE A 19 2.01 -0.29 20.87
C ILE A 19 2.91 0.55 21.78
N SER A 20 4.14 0.83 21.35
CA SER A 20 5.03 1.68 22.14
C SER A 20 4.41 3.07 22.15
N SER A 21 3.97 3.52 23.33
CA SER A 21 3.49 4.88 23.52
C SER A 21 4.52 5.88 22.97
N PRO A 22 4.09 7.02 22.39
CA PRO A 22 5.01 8.05 21.95
C PRO A 22 5.96 8.42 23.10
N PRO A 23 7.26 8.71 22.83
CA PRO A 23 8.17 9.17 23.87
C PRO A 23 7.61 10.44 24.54
N ALA A 24 7.95 10.67 25.81
CA ALA A 24 7.38 11.74 26.65
C ALA A 24 7.55 13.17 26.08
N ASN A 25 8.42 13.37 25.08
CA ASN A 25 8.65 14.63 24.36
C ASN A 25 8.31 14.51 22.86
N PHE A 26 7.30 13.71 22.49
CA PHE A 26 6.88 13.56 21.10
C PHE A 26 6.25 14.85 20.57
N ASP A 27 6.91 15.46 19.58
CA ASP A 27 6.41 16.61 18.83
C ASP A 27 5.99 16.16 17.41
N PRO A 28 4.68 16.15 17.10
CA PRO A 28 4.18 15.78 15.77
C PRO A 28 4.75 16.62 14.63
N GLU A 29 5.15 17.87 14.87
CA GLU A 29 5.73 18.74 13.82
C GLU A 29 7.11 18.27 13.37
N GLN A 30 7.77 17.39 14.13
CA GLN A 30 9.06 16.81 13.73
C GLN A 30 8.90 15.60 12.81
N ILE A 31 7.72 15.00 12.72
CA ILE A 31 7.44 13.82 11.88
C ILE A 31 7.92 14.02 10.44
N PRO A 32 7.66 15.17 9.77
CA PRO A 32 8.06 15.35 8.39
C PRO A 32 9.59 15.41 8.22
N THR A 33 10.38 15.63 9.27
CA THR A 33 11.80 15.99 9.14
C THR A 33 12.76 14.80 9.05
N SER A 34 12.40 13.63 9.59
CA SER A 34 13.32 12.48 9.63
C SER A 34 12.58 11.15 9.81
N ALA A 35 13.03 10.10 9.12
CA ALA A 35 12.53 8.73 9.33
C ALA A 35 12.74 8.21 10.77
N LYS A 36 13.68 8.80 11.53
CA LYS A 36 13.93 8.44 12.94
C LYS A 36 12.81 8.89 13.87
N VAL A 37 12.06 9.92 13.50
CA VAL A 37 10.89 10.35 14.27
C VAL A 37 9.78 9.33 13.99
N PRO A 38 9.27 8.61 15.00
CA PRO A 38 8.21 7.64 14.78
C PRO A 38 6.90 8.34 14.37
N ILE A 39 5.99 7.60 13.75
CA ILE A 39 4.58 7.99 13.61
C ILE A 39 3.78 6.95 14.38
N PRO A 40 3.51 7.18 15.68
CA PRO A 40 2.72 6.27 16.50
C PRO A 40 1.31 6.08 15.93
N PRO A 41 0.67 4.92 16.16
CA PRO A 41 -0.75 4.75 15.84
C PRO A 41 -1.60 5.82 16.54
N GLY A 42 -2.51 6.45 15.80
CA GLY A 42 -3.37 7.51 16.34
C GLY A 42 -2.75 8.92 16.27
N THR A 43 -1.65 9.09 15.55
CA THR A 43 -1.03 10.42 15.35
C THR A 43 -1.93 11.37 14.57
N TYR A 44 -2.70 10.85 13.62
CA TYR A 44 -3.58 11.67 12.77
C TYR A 44 -5.06 11.41 13.05
N ASP A 45 -5.80 12.49 13.27
CA ASP A 45 -7.26 12.43 13.42
C ASP A 45 -8.00 12.38 12.07
N SER A 46 -7.31 12.74 10.98
CA SER A 46 -7.89 12.70 9.63
C SER A 46 -6.84 12.51 8.54
N MET A 47 -7.31 12.02 7.38
CA MET A 47 -6.49 11.95 6.15
C MET A 47 -5.97 13.33 5.73
N ALA A 48 -6.73 14.40 5.99
CA ALA A 48 -6.33 15.77 5.64
C ALA A 48 -5.14 16.25 6.48
N ALA A 49 -5.17 16.02 7.80
CA ALA A 49 -4.04 16.34 8.69
C ALA A 49 -2.78 15.54 8.30
N MET A 50 -2.94 14.27 7.98
CA MET A 50 -1.83 13.45 7.47
C MET A 50 -1.30 13.96 6.12
N ALA A 51 -2.18 14.44 5.25
CA ALA A 51 -1.78 14.98 3.94
C ALA A 51 -0.95 16.25 4.06
N GLU A 52 -1.22 17.11 5.03
CA GLU A 52 -0.41 18.29 5.32
C GLU A 52 1.03 17.92 5.72
N HIS A 53 1.19 16.90 6.58
CA HIS A 53 2.52 16.40 6.96
C HIS A 53 3.23 15.74 5.78
N CYS A 54 2.51 14.94 5.00
CA CYS A 54 3.05 14.33 3.78
C CYS A 54 3.58 15.39 2.80
N ASN A 55 2.85 16.50 2.62
CA ASN A 55 3.24 17.59 1.72
C ASN A 55 4.44 18.40 2.20
N ARG A 56 4.88 18.26 3.45
CA ARG A 56 6.11 18.87 4.00
C ARG A 56 7.19 17.84 4.34
N CYS A 57 6.96 16.56 4.03
CA CYS A 57 7.79 15.42 4.40
C CYS A 57 9.15 15.40 3.67
N HIS A 58 10.21 15.19 4.42
CA HIS A 58 11.60 14.98 4.01
C HIS A 58 12.22 13.81 4.79
N ARG A 59 11.39 12.82 5.18
CA ARG A 59 11.84 11.61 5.88
C ARG A 59 12.75 10.72 5.03
N CYS A 60 12.71 10.88 3.70
CA CYS A 60 13.60 10.24 2.74
C CYS A 60 13.85 11.19 1.55
N GLU A 61 14.80 10.81 0.69
CA GLU A 61 15.25 11.59 -0.46
C GLU A 61 14.14 11.93 -1.46
N LEU A 62 13.09 11.09 -1.56
CA LEU A 62 11.95 11.34 -2.45
C LEU A 62 11.19 12.63 -2.10
N GLY A 63 11.38 13.14 -0.88
CA GLY A 63 10.76 14.38 -0.47
C GLY A 63 11.24 15.57 -1.31
N ALA A 64 12.52 15.58 -1.69
CA ALA A 64 13.14 16.71 -2.37
C ALA A 64 12.68 16.88 -3.84
N THR A 65 12.10 15.84 -4.45
CA THR A 65 11.81 15.81 -5.88
C THR A 65 10.33 15.80 -6.24
N ARG A 66 9.43 15.69 -5.26
CA ARG A 66 7.98 15.66 -5.51
C ARG A 66 7.44 17.04 -5.87
N THR A 67 6.38 17.07 -6.67
CA THR A 67 5.54 18.27 -6.81
C THR A 67 4.48 18.26 -5.70
N TYR A 68 3.70 17.19 -5.60
CA TYR A 68 2.72 16.96 -4.53
C TYR A 68 2.92 15.60 -3.89
N ALA A 69 2.68 15.51 -2.58
CA ALA A 69 2.56 14.21 -1.95
C ALA A 69 1.20 13.58 -2.34
N VAL A 70 1.23 12.31 -2.71
CA VAL A 70 0.07 11.58 -3.23
C VAL A 70 -0.42 10.63 -2.15
N VAL A 71 -1.36 11.10 -1.35
CA VAL A 71 -1.77 10.44 -0.10
C VAL A 71 -2.73 9.29 -0.38
N GLY A 72 -3.87 9.58 -1.00
CA GLY A 72 -4.93 8.61 -1.23
C GLY A 72 -6.12 9.24 -1.96
N ARG A 73 -7.01 8.42 -2.52
CA ARG A 73 -8.33 8.83 -3.02
C ARG A 73 -9.37 7.74 -2.77
N GLY A 74 -10.64 8.06 -2.99
CA GLY A 74 -11.77 7.16 -2.79
C GLY A 74 -12.39 7.27 -1.40
N ASN A 75 -13.15 6.26 -1.01
CA ASN A 75 -13.93 6.26 0.22
C ASN A 75 -13.05 5.95 1.45
N PRO A 76 -12.92 6.87 2.42
CA PRO A 76 -12.12 6.64 3.64
C PRO A 76 -12.75 5.66 4.62
N GLN A 77 -13.93 5.09 4.32
CA GLN A 77 -14.59 4.02 5.08
C GLN A 77 -14.80 2.76 4.23
N ALA A 78 -13.98 2.56 3.19
CA ALA A 78 -14.09 1.41 2.30
C ALA A 78 -13.61 0.11 2.97
N ASP A 79 -14.38 -0.97 2.80
CA ASP A 79 -13.95 -2.32 3.18
C ASP A 79 -12.80 -2.85 2.30
N LEU A 80 -12.62 -2.28 1.11
CA LEU A 80 -11.53 -2.60 0.19
C LEU A 80 -10.53 -1.45 0.07
N MET A 81 -9.28 -1.73 0.41
CA MET A 81 -8.16 -0.82 0.19
C MET A 81 -7.22 -1.37 -0.88
N ILE A 82 -6.79 -0.54 -1.82
CA ILE A 82 -5.83 -0.87 -2.88
C ILE A 82 -4.54 -0.14 -2.60
N VAL A 83 -3.43 -0.89 -2.54
CA VAL A 83 -2.10 -0.36 -2.26
C VAL A 83 -1.18 -0.68 -3.44
N GLY A 84 -0.73 0.36 -4.14
CA GLY A 84 0.26 0.28 -5.21
C GLY A 84 1.69 0.56 -4.75
N GLU A 85 2.59 0.71 -5.72
CA GLU A 85 4.03 0.94 -5.48
C GLU A 85 4.32 2.38 -5.04
N GLY A 86 3.98 3.35 -5.88
CA GLY A 86 4.31 4.76 -5.72
C GLY A 86 3.70 5.61 -6.83
N PRO A 87 3.74 6.95 -6.71
CA PRO A 87 3.22 7.86 -7.72
C PRO A 87 4.01 7.81 -9.02
N GLY A 88 3.32 7.93 -10.16
CA GLY A 88 3.92 8.26 -11.44
C GLY A 88 3.92 9.76 -11.68
N GLN A 89 4.21 10.18 -12.92
CA GLN A 89 4.29 11.59 -13.28
C GLN A 89 2.94 12.32 -13.11
N ASN A 90 1.86 11.79 -13.68
CA ASN A 90 0.53 12.39 -13.59
C ASN A 90 0.06 12.45 -12.13
N GLU A 91 0.35 11.43 -11.34
CA GLU A 91 0.01 11.40 -9.92
C GLU A 91 0.76 12.51 -9.15
N ASP A 92 2.06 12.68 -9.40
CA ASP A 92 2.89 13.73 -8.77
C ASP A 92 2.39 15.13 -9.11
N GLU A 93 1.99 15.37 -10.36
CA GLU A 93 1.50 16.67 -10.85
C GLU A 93 0.09 17.02 -10.32
N THR A 94 -0.71 16.02 -9.93
CA THR A 94 -2.10 16.20 -9.49
C THR A 94 -2.34 15.97 -8.01
N GLY A 95 -1.41 15.32 -7.30
CA GLY A 95 -1.58 14.91 -5.90
C GLY A 95 -2.51 13.69 -5.71
N LEU A 96 -3.01 13.08 -6.78
CA LEU A 96 -3.99 11.98 -6.73
C LEU A 96 -3.40 10.66 -7.23
N PRO A 97 -3.60 9.52 -6.53
CA PRO A 97 -3.03 8.25 -6.93
C PRO A 97 -3.82 7.61 -8.09
N PHE A 98 -3.12 6.87 -8.95
CA PHE A 98 -3.72 6.10 -10.05
C PHE A 98 -4.65 6.96 -10.93
N VAL A 99 -4.12 8.05 -11.50
CA VAL A 99 -4.82 8.92 -12.46
C VAL A 99 -4.23 8.83 -13.87
N GLY A 100 -3.02 8.32 -14.01
CA GLY A 100 -2.39 8.01 -15.30
C GLY A 100 -2.97 6.75 -15.97
N LYS A 101 -2.31 6.29 -17.04
CA LYS A 101 -2.78 5.13 -17.85
C LYS A 101 -2.98 3.86 -17.02
N ALA A 102 -2.13 3.61 -16.03
CA ALA A 102 -2.24 2.46 -15.14
C ALA A 102 -3.48 2.57 -14.23
N GLY A 103 -3.79 3.78 -13.74
CA GLY A 103 -4.98 4.05 -12.95
C GLY A 103 -6.27 3.92 -13.74
N GLN A 104 -6.32 4.46 -14.96
CA GLN A 104 -7.48 4.28 -15.85
C GLN A 104 -7.75 2.80 -16.17
N LEU A 105 -6.71 1.96 -16.21
CA LEU A 105 -6.89 0.52 -16.36
C LEU A 105 -7.40 -0.12 -15.05
N LEU A 106 -6.90 0.31 -13.90
CA LEU A 106 -7.41 -0.13 -12.59
C LEU A 106 -8.90 0.18 -12.46
N ASP A 107 -9.33 1.39 -12.78
CA ASP A 107 -10.73 1.80 -12.73
C ASP A 107 -11.61 0.90 -13.61
N LYS A 108 -11.14 0.54 -14.82
CA LYS A 108 -11.83 -0.40 -15.72
C LYS A 108 -11.91 -1.81 -15.15
N ILE A 109 -10.87 -2.27 -14.45
CA ILE A 109 -10.85 -3.58 -13.80
C ILE A 109 -11.87 -3.62 -12.65
N LEU A 110 -11.89 -2.59 -11.80
CA LEU A 110 -12.86 -2.48 -10.70
C LEU A 110 -14.30 -2.40 -11.22
N ALA A 111 -14.55 -1.56 -12.23
CA ALA A 111 -15.86 -1.44 -12.85
C ALA A 111 -16.35 -2.77 -13.46
N SER A 112 -15.45 -3.63 -13.95
CA SER A 112 -15.82 -4.95 -14.50
C SER A 112 -16.40 -5.91 -13.47
N VAL A 113 -16.18 -5.66 -12.17
CA VAL A 113 -16.77 -6.38 -11.05
C VAL A 113 -17.72 -5.50 -10.22
N GLN A 114 -18.22 -4.41 -10.82
CA GLN A 114 -19.19 -3.47 -10.23
C GLN A 114 -18.68 -2.80 -8.96
N LEU A 115 -17.36 -2.54 -8.88
CA LEU A 115 -16.76 -1.69 -7.87
C LEU A 115 -16.44 -0.32 -8.46
N THR A 116 -16.72 0.73 -7.71
CA THR A 116 -16.52 2.13 -8.05
C THR A 116 -15.58 2.80 -7.06
N GLU A 117 -15.23 4.06 -7.30
CA GLU A 117 -14.42 4.86 -6.36
C GLU A 117 -15.09 5.04 -4.99
N ALA A 118 -16.42 4.93 -4.91
CA ALA A 118 -17.15 4.97 -3.63
C ALA A 118 -16.99 3.67 -2.81
N ASP A 119 -16.55 2.58 -3.43
CA ASP A 119 -16.41 1.27 -2.79
C ASP A 119 -14.99 0.97 -2.31
N VAL A 120 -14.02 1.81 -2.69
CA VAL A 120 -12.60 1.54 -2.47
C VAL A 120 -11.83 2.74 -1.95
N PHE A 121 -10.77 2.49 -1.20
CA PHE A 121 -9.72 3.46 -0.92
C PHE A 121 -8.44 3.09 -1.67
N ILE A 122 -7.83 4.03 -2.39
CA ILE A 122 -6.65 3.77 -3.22
C ILE A 122 -5.48 4.61 -2.74
N CYS A 123 -4.34 3.98 -2.52
CA CYS A 123 -3.08 4.64 -2.17
C CYS A 123 -1.85 3.84 -2.65
N ASN A 124 -0.66 4.21 -2.20
CA ASN A 124 0.61 3.55 -2.52
C ASN A 124 1.46 3.34 -1.27
N ILE A 125 2.49 2.47 -1.35
CA ILE A 125 3.49 2.33 -0.29
C ILE A 125 4.19 3.68 -0.04
N VAL A 126 4.84 4.23 -1.06
CA VAL A 126 5.46 5.55 -0.98
C VAL A 126 4.49 6.64 -1.46
N LYS A 127 4.57 7.83 -0.85
CA LYS A 127 3.69 8.98 -1.15
C LYS A 127 4.32 10.00 -2.10
N CYS A 128 5.56 9.77 -2.53
CA CYS A 128 6.33 10.66 -3.39
C CYS A 128 6.82 9.90 -4.60
N ARG A 129 6.82 10.52 -5.78
CA ARG A 129 7.28 9.92 -7.03
C ARG A 129 8.80 9.65 -6.98
N PRO A 130 9.24 8.39 -7.18
CA PRO A 130 10.65 8.10 -7.39
C PRO A 130 11.19 8.69 -8.71
N PRO A 131 12.42 9.23 -8.74
CA PRO A 131 13.03 9.76 -9.96
C PRO A 131 13.01 8.75 -11.11
N GLY A 132 12.55 9.18 -12.28
CA GLY A 132 12.44 8.31 -13.47
C GLY A 132 11.42 7.17 -13.34
N ASN A 133 10.49 7.24 -12.38
CA ASN A 133 9.51 6.18 -12.08
C ASN A 133 10.18 4.81 -11.79
N ARG A 134 11.39 4.83 -11.20
CA ARG A 134 12.02 3.61 -10.70
C ARG A 134 11.20 3.02 -9.54
N PRO A 135 11.32 1.72 -9.25
CA PRO A 135 10.82 1.17 -8.00
C PRO A 135 11.45 1.89 -6.79
N PRO A 136 10.68 2.10 -5.70
CA PRO A 136 11.21 2.66 -4.47
C PRO A 136 12.17 1.66 -3.80
N THR A 137 13.21 2.18 -3.15
CA THR A 137 14.14 1.39 -2.35
C THR A 137 13.46 0.88 -1.07
N GLN A 138 14.06 -0.10 -0.41
CA GLN A 138 13.53 -0.57 0.88
C GLN A 138 13.52 0.56 1.92
N GLU A 139 14.57 1.37 1.97
CA GLU A 139 14.68 2.52 2.88
C GLU A 139 13.60 3.57 2.62
N GLU A 140 13.28 3.86 1.36
CA GLU A 140 12.21 4.79 1.00
C GLU A 140 10.83 4.24 1.41
N MET A 141 10.59 2.95 1.21
CA MET A 141 9.37 2.30 1.66
C MET A 141 9.27 2.29 3.18
N ASP A 142 10.34 1.96 3.90
CA ASP A 142 10.37 1.91 5.37
C ASP A 142 10.16 3.30 5.98
N ALA A 143 10.75 4.34 5.40
CA ALA A 143 10.55 5.73 5.83
C ALA A 143 9.10 6.21 5.67
N CYS A 144 8.40 5.70 4.64
CA CYS A 144 7.04 6.09 4.29
C CYS A 144 5.95 5.17 4.88
N ARG A 145 6.31 3.93 5.22
CA ARG A 145 5.42 2.88 5.73
C ARG A 145 4.57 3.34 6.92
N PRO A 146 5.06 4.12 7.90
CA PRO A 146 4.22 4.53 9.02
C PRO A 146 3.01 5.40 8.61
N TYR A 147 3.11 6.19 7.53
CA TYR A 147 1.94 6.86 6.96
C TYR A 147 0.92 5.87 6.40
N LEU A 148 1.36 4.82 5.71
CA LEU A 148 0.46 3.78 5.21
C LEU A 148 -0.24 3.05 6.37
N LEU A 149 0.45 2.79 7.47
CA LEU A 149 -0.16 2.16 8.64
C LEU A 149 -1.24 3.05 9.27
N GLU A 150 -1.01 4.37 9.33
CA GLU A 150 -2.04 5.32 9.76
C GLU A 150 -3.23 5.35 8.79
N GLN A 151 -3.00 5.24 7.47
CA GLN A 151 -4.09 5.10 6.50
C GLN A 151 -4.91 3.83 6.72
N ILE A 152 -4.24 2.69 6.91
CA ILE A 152 -4.91 1.40 7.17
C ILE A 152 -5.69 1.49 8.49
N ARG A 153 -5.17 2.15 9.52
CA ARG A 153 -5.89 2.38 10.78
C ARG A 153 -7.13 3.24 10.60
N MET A 154 -7.02 4.35 9.85
CA MET A 154 -8.14 5.28 9.64
C MET A 154 -9.23 4.70 8.73
N VAL A 155 -8.84 3.95 7.69
CA VAL A 155 -9.79 3.33 6.75
C VAL A 155 -10.41 2.06 7.32
N ASP A 156 -9.66 1.34 8.15
CA ASP A 156 -10.01 0.01 8.69
C ASP A 156 -10.56 -0.98 7.65
N PRO A 157 -9.85 -1.22 6.52
CA PRO A 157 -10.36 -2.09 5.47
C PRO A 157 -10.36 -3.55 5.94
N LYS A 158 -11.34 -4.33 5.45
CA LYS A 158 -11.38 -5.80 5.67
C LYS A 158 -10.51 -6.53 4.67
N VAL A 159 -10.38 -5.99 3.45
CA VAL A 159 -9.56 -6.54 2.37
C VAL A 159 -8.55 -5.51 1.87
N ILE A 160 -7.29 -5.95 1.68
CA ILE A 160 -6.23 -5.13 1.08
C ILE A 160 -5.73 -5.79 -0.22
N LEU A 161 -5.91 -5.11 -1.34
CA LEU A 161 -5.37 -5.51 -2.63
C LEU A 161 -3.96 -4.96 -2.83
N LEU A 162 -2.96 -5.83 -2.90
CA LEU A 162 -1.55 -5.46 -3.04
C LEU A 162 -1.14 -5.51 -4.51
N SER A 163 -1.16 -4.34 -5.15
CA SER A 163 -0.88 -4.18 -6.57
C SER A 163 0.63 -4.14 -6.84
N GLY A 164 1.20 -5.29 -7.19
CA GLY A 164 2.60 -5.46 -7.55
C GLY A 164 3.54 -5.85 -6.41
N ALA A 165 4.76 -6.26 -6.78
CA ALA A 165 5.74 -6.80 -5.84
C ALA A 165 6.19 -5.78 -4.77
N SER A 166 6.27 -4.48 -5.12
CA SER A 166 6.65 -3.44 -4.15
C SER A 166 5.58 -3.23 -3.08
N ALA A 167 4.29 -3.36 -3.43
CA ALA A 167 3.21 -3.31 -2.44
C ALA A 167 3.29 -4.49 -1.46
N VAL A 168 3.53 -5.69 -1.98
CA VAL A 168 3.72 -6.90 -1.17
C VAL A 168 4.93 -6.76 -0.24
N ARG A 169 6.09 -6.40 -0.79
CA ARG A 169 7.32 -6.22 -0.01
C ARG A 169 7.15 -5.11 1.03
N GLY A 170 6.57 -3.99 0.61
CA GLY A 170 6.40 -2.79 1.42
C GLY A 170 5.41 -2.95 2.56
N LEU A 171 4.38 -3.81 2.45
CA LEU A 171 3.40 -4.07 3.51
C LEU A 171 3.66 -5.38 4.28
N LEU A 172 3.94 -6.48 3.59
CA LEU A 172 4.07 -7.81 4.20
C LEU A 172 5.51 -8.21 4.49
N GLY A 173 6.51 -7.51 3.94
CA GLY A 173 7.92 -7.93 4.01
C GLY A 173 8.25 -9.13 3.12
N ASP A 174 7.28 -9.64 2.36
CA ASP A 174 7.44 -10.80 1.48
C ASP A 174 8.17 -10.42 0.19
N LYS A 175 9.23 -11.17 -0.13
CA LYS A 175 10.12 -10.96 -1.27
C LYS A 175 9.88 -11.95 -2.42
N ARG A 176 8.89 -12.85 -2.30
CA ARG A 176 8.51 -13.78 -3.37
C ARG A 176 8.06 -13.02 -4.61
N GLY A 177 8.35 -13.57 -5.79
CA GLY A 177 7.97 -12.96 -7.06
C GLY A 177 6.45 -12.91 -7.24
N ILE A 178 5.92 -11.78 -7.70
CA ILE A 178 4.46 -11.54 -7.81
C ILE A 178 3.73 -12.61 -8.65
N THR A 179 4.39 -13.15 -9.68
CA THR A 179 3.83 -14.22 -10.53
C THR A 179 3.54 -15.51 -9.77
N LYS A 180 4.26 -15.76 -8.66
CA LYS A 180 4.10 -16.97 -7.84
C LYS A 180 2.98 -16.84 -6.80
N ILE A 181 2.75 -15.63 -6.30
CA ILE A 181 1.90 -15.38 -5.13
C ILE A 181 0.60 -14.64 -5.44
N ARG A 182 0.42 -14.16 -6.67
CA ARG A 182 -0.82 -13.48 -7.07
C ARG A 182 -2.03 -14.36 -6.79
N GLY A 183 -3.12 -13.74 -6.35
CA GLY A 183 -4.40 -14.39 -6.05
C GLY A 183 -4.41 -15.38 -4.89
N GLU A 184 -3.32 -15.48 -4.13
CA GLU A 184 -3.31 -16.17 -2.83
C GLU A 184 -3.85 -15.23 -1.75
N TRP A 185 -4.75 -15.73 -0.90
CA TRP A 185 -5.20 -15.01 0.28
C TRP A 185 -4.14 -15.10 1.39
N ILE A 186 -3.80 -13.97 1.99
CA ILE A 186 -2.82 -13.85 3.06
C ILE A 186 -3.46 -13.09 4.22
N GLU A 187 -3.49 -13.69 5.41
CA GLU A 187 -3.92 -12.99 6.61
C GLU A 187 -2.81 -12.06 7.12
N TRP A 188 -3.17 -10.80 7.41
CA TRP A 188 -2.24 -9.82 7.95
C TRP A 188 -2.98 -8.86 8.88
N GLN A 189 -2.62 -8.88 10.17
CA GLN A 189 -3.17 -7.99 11.20
C GLN A 189 -4.72 -7.95 11.23
N GLY A 190 -5.35 -9.13 11.17
CA GLY A 190 -6.81 -9.26 11.17
C GLY A 190 -7.50 -8.89 9.85
N ARG A 191 -6.74 -8.69 8.77
CA ARG A 191 -7.23 -8.33 7.43
C ARG A 191 -6.83 -9.38 6.41
N LEU A 192 -7.60 -9.48 5.33
CA LEU A 192 -7.28 -10.35 4.20
C LEU A 192 -6.56 -9.55 3.12
N CYS A 193 -5.34 -9.96 2.79
CA CYS A 193 -4.54 -9.39 1.73
C CYS A 193 -4.55 -10.29 0.50
N MET A 194 -4.64 -9.71 -0.70
CA MET A 194 -4.44 -10.43 -1.96
C MET A 194 -3.39 -9.72 -2.83
N PRO A 195 -2.24 -10.36 -3.12
CA PRO A 195 -1.32 -9.88 -4.13
C PRO A 195 -1.94 -9.99 -5.53
N VAL A 196 -1.75 -8.96 -6.36
CA VAL A 196 -2.15 -8.96 -7.77
C VAL A 196 -1.11 -8.30 -8.66
N PHE A 197 -1.22 -8.51 -9.97
CA PHE A 197 -0.37 -7.79 -10.91
C PHE A 197 -0.64 -6.29 -10.88
N HIS A 198 0.43 -5.50 -10.95
CA HIS A 198 0.31 -4.06 -11.10
C HIS A 198 -0.31 -3.72 -12.47
N PRO A 199 -1.27 -2.77 -12.58
CA PRO A 199 -1.90 -2.41 -13.86
C PRO A 199 -0.90 -2.01 -14.96
N ALA A 200 0.22 -1.36 -14.60
CA ALA A 200 1.29 -1.05 -15.54
C ALA A 200 1.91 -2.29 -16.21
N TYR A 201 1.97 -3.43 -15.52
CA TYR A 201 2.42 -4.70 -16.10
C TYR A 201 1.41 -5.22 -17.14
N LEU A 202 0.12 -5.07 -16.89
CA LEU A 202 -0.96 -5.46 -17.81
C LEU A 202 -1.01 -4.58 -19.06
N LEU A 203 -0.61 -3.31 -18.96
CA LEU A 203 -0.47 -2.42 -20.12
C LEU A 203 0.63 -2.89 -21.08
N ARG A 204 1.74 -3.42 -20.54
CA ARG A 204 2.85 -3.96 -21.32
C ARG A 204 2.56 -5.36 -21.88
N ASN A 205 1.61 -6.09 -21.28
CA ASN A 205 1.24 -7.45 -21.65
C ASN A 205 -0.27 -7.52 -21.97
N PRO A 206 -0.69 -7.04 -23.15
CA PRO A 206 -2.10 -6.75 -23.40
C PRO A 206 -2.96 -7.97 -23.73
N SER A 207 -2.36 -9.17 -23.90
CA SER A 207 -3.06 -10.41 -24.20
C SER A 207 -4.18 -10.69 -23.19
N ARG A 208 -5.26 -11.30 -23.68
CA ARG A 208 -6.43 -11.72 -22.90
C ARG A 208 -6.65 -13.23 -22.95
N GLU A 209 -5.73 -13.97 -23.56
CA GLU A 209 -5.80 -15.42 -23.64
C GLU A 209 -5.80 -16.04 -22.24
N LYS A 210 -6.34 -17.24 -22.12
CA LYS A 210 -6.35 -17.97 -20.85
C LYS A 210 -4.90 -18.13 -20.34
N GLY A 211 -4.67 -17.79 -19.07
CA GLY A 211 -3.34 -17.78 -18.47
C GLY A 211 -2.51 -16.51 -18.70
N SER A 212 -2.97 -15.59 -19.56
CA SER A 212 -2.32 -14.28 -19.71
C SER A 212 -2.48 -13.39 -18.46
N PRO A 213 -1.62 -12.37 -18.26
CA PRO A 213 -1.70 -11.50 -17.10
C PRO A 213 -3.06 -10.82 -16.89
N LYS A 214 -3.74 -10.38 -17.96
CA LYS A 214 -5.08 -9.76 -17.82
C LYS A 214 -6.14 -10.78 -17.45
N TRP A 215 -6.06 -11.99 -17.98
CA TRP A 215 -6.97 -13.07 -17.61
C TRP A 215 -6.80 -13.44 -16.13
N LEU A 216 -5.55 -13.56 -15.65
CA LEU A 216 -5.26 -13.83 -14.24
C LEU A 216 -5.74 -12.69 -13.32
N MET A 217 -5.47 -11.43 -13.68
CA MET A 217 -5.96 -10.27 -12.91
C MET A 217 -7.48 -10.26 -12.80
N TRP A 218 -8.18 -10.62 -13.88
CA TRP A 218 -9.64 -10.71 -13.85
C TRP A 218 -10.10 -11.79 -12.87
N GLN A 219 -9.42 -12.94 -12.78
CA GLN A 219 -9.80 -13.97 -11.82
C GLN A 219 -9.58 -13.51 -10.38
N ASP A 220 -8.45 -12.84 -10.14
CA ASP A 220 -8.12 -12.31 -8.82
C ASP A 220 -9.16 -11.27 -8.37
N ILE A 221 -9.58 -10.36 -9.25
CA ILE A 221 -10.55 -9.31 -8.86
C ILE A 221 -11.97 -9.87 -8.65
N GLN A 222 -12.33 -10.96 -9.35
CA GLN A 222 -13.56 -11.68 -9.06
C GLN A 222 -13.53 -12.35 -7.69
N ALA A 223 -12.42 -13.00 -7.34
CA ALA A 223 -12.26 -13.60 -6.01
C ALA A 223 -12.38 -12.55 -4.92
N VAL A 224 -11.79 -11.36 -5.11
CA VAL A 224 -11.92 -10.22 -4.20
C VAL A 224 -13.38 -9.77 -4.08
N ARG A 225 -14.10 -9.62 -5.20
CA ARG A 225 -15.51 -9.21 -5.18
C ARG A 225 -16.38 -10.22 -4.42
N SER A 226 -16.20 -11.52 -4.68
CA SER A 226 -16.91 -12.57 -3.96
C SER A 226 -16.61 -12.52 -2.46
N LYS A 227 -15.34 -12.35 -2.08
CA LYS A 227 -14.95 -12.27 -0.67
C LYS A 227 -15.56 -11.05 0.04
N LEU A 228 -15.60 -9.89 -0.61
CA LEU A 228 -16.25 -8.71 -0.05
C LEU A 228 -17.76 -8.93 0.15
N ALA A 229 -18.43 -9.60 -0.80
CA ALA A 229 -19.84 -9.94 -0.66
C ALA A 229 -20.10 -10.91 0.51
N GLU A 230 -19.21 -11.88 0.73
CA GLU A 230 -19.27 -12.78 1.88
C GLU A 230 -19.08 -12.04 3.21
N ILE A 231 -18.10 -11.14 3.29
CA ILE A 231 -17.81 -10.36 4.50
C ILE A 231 -18.99 -9.44 4.85
N ASN A 232 -19.58 -8.77 3.86
CA ASN A 232 -20.64 -7.79 4.10
C ASN A 232 -22.03 -8.42 4.32
N ALA A 233 -22.16 -9.73 4.09
CA ALA A 233 -23.37 -10.49 4.36
C ALA A 233 -23.41 -11.11 5.77
N GLY A 234 -22.27 -11.16 6.46
CA GLY A 234 -22.13 -11.68 7.84
C GLY A 234 -22.12 -10.57 8.88
#